data_AF-A0A7W9TAI1-F1
#
_entry.id   AF-A0A7W9TAI1-F1
#
_cell.length_a   1.000
_cell.length_b   1.000
_cell.length_c   1.000
_cell.angle_alpha   90.00
_cell.angle_beta   90.00
_cell.angle_gamma   90.00
#
_symmetry.space_group_name_H-M   'P 1'
#
loop_
_entity.id
_entity.type
_entity.pdbx_description
1 polymer ?
#
loop_
_entity_poly.entity_id
_entity_poly.type
_entity_poly.pdbx_seq_one_letter_code
_entity_poly.pdbx_strand_id
1 'polypeptide(L)'
;MFTRSVIRNTVVAAAVAMTAVTATSASAAADLGAKEPKIIALGGSTGLEMIEGAEGKALLQADTTMTAAAANVCGSGYTISAGAARYGSNASLYLWWNGKYSGSNKLYDKYICGVLFNDTGSARYMGIRLKDNFTDTPHAEDFGTFSTYAGPVYQKRGGCGEAYSYMKSGSNVVVDNTFTMPGCN
;
A
#
# COMPACT_ATOMS: atom_id res chain seq x y z
N MET A 1 79.62 -53.38 -18.31
CA MET A 1 80.49 -52.36 -17.70
C MET A 1 79.58 -51.19 -17.29
N PHE A 2 79.64 -50.76 -16.02
CA PHE A 2 78.98 -49.59 -15.40
C PHE A 2 77.46 -49.59 -15.12
N THR A 3 77.16 -50.05 -13.90
CA THR A 3 76.33 -49.51 -12.81
C THR A 3 75.55 -48.18 -12.95
N ARG A 4 74.30 -48.19 -12.44
CA ARG A 4 73.62 -47.26 -11.48
C ARG A 4 72.25 -46.69 -11.92
N SER A 5 71.27 -47.07 -11.09
CA SER A 5 69.94 -46.51 -10.80
C SER A 5 69.92 -44.98 -10.62
N VAL A 6 68.77 -44.29 -10.85
CA VAL A 6 68.22 -43.21 -9.99
C VAL A 6 66.94 -42.51 -10.55
N ILE A 7 65.92 -42.49 -9.68
CA ILE A 7 64.95 -41.42 -9.33
C ILE A 7 63.65 -41.15 -10.13
N ARG A 8 62.57 -41.16 -9.32
CA ARG A 8 61.17 -40.74 -9.52
C ARG A 8 61.04 -39.22 -9.76
N ASN A 9 60.06 -38.78 -10.55
CA ASN A 9 59.44 -37.47 -10.32
C ASN A 9 57.95 -37.46 -10.69
N THR A 10 57.15 -37.04 -9.71
CA THR A 10 55.73 -36.71 -9.73
C THR A 10 55.46 -35.43 -10.53
N VAL A 11 54.37 -35.37 -11.28
CA VAL A 11 53.84 -34.12 -11.86
C VAL A 11 52.39 -33.91 -11.40
N VAL A 12 52.13 -32.65 -11.08
CA VAL A 12 51.06 -32.06 -10.29
C VAL A 12 49.78 -31.88 -11.12
N ALA A 13 48.63 -32.14 -10.49
CA ALA A 13 47.31 -31.84 -11.03
C ALA A 13 47.01 -30.33 -10.92
N ALA A 14 46.68 -29.68 -12.03
CA ALA A 14 46.18 -28.30 -12.06
C ALA A 14 44.64 -28.31 -12.02
N ALA A 15 44.07 -27.85 -10.91
CA ALA A 15 42.63 -27.60 -10.80
C ALA A 15 42.32 -26.16 -11.24
N VAL A 16 41.47 -26.01 -12.25
CA VAL A 16 40.92 -24.72 -12.69
C VAL A 16 39.78 -24.34 -11.73
N ALA A 17 40.03 -23.36 -10.86
CA ALA A 17 39.01 -22.79 -9.98
C ALA A 17 38.21 -21.71 -10.73
N MET A 18 36.91 -21.97 -10.94
CA MET A 18 35.96 -20.97 -11.44
C MET A 18 35.73 -19.92 -10.35
N THR A 19 36.12 -18.68 -10.62
CA THR A 19 35.85 -17.53 -9.75
C THR A 19 34.41 -17.08 -9.97
N ALA A 20 33.54 -17.36 -9.01
CA ALA A 20 32.19 -16.82 -8.98
C ALA A 20 32.25 -15.31 -8.67
N VAL A 21 31.92 -14.47 -9.64
CA VAL A 21 31.73 -13.03 -9.45
C VAL A 21 30.40 -12.83 -8.72
N THR A 22 30.45 -12.57 -7.41
CA THR A 22 29.29 -12.09 -6.66
C THR A 22 29.10 -10.60 -6.95
N ALA A 23 28.30 -10.29 -7.98
CA ALA A 23 27.79 -8.95 -8.20
C ALA A 23 26.84 -8.58 -7.05
N THR A 24 27.37 -7.90 -6.03
CA THR A 24 26.55 -7.23 -5.01
C THR A 24 26.10 -5.90 -5.62
N SER A 25 24.99 -5.90 -6.36
CA SER A 25 24.28 -4.66 -6.66
C SER A 25 23.56 -4.21 -5.38
N ALA A 26 24.29 -3.56 -4.49
CA ALA A 26 23.69 -2.69 -3.49
C ALA A 26 23.11 -1.50 -4.23
N SER A 27 21.82 -1.56 -4.56
CA SER A 27 21.08 -0.37 -4.95
C SER A 27 21.09 0.58 -3.77
N ALA A 28 21.90 1.65 -3.89
CA ALA A 28 21.78 2.80 -3.04
C ALA A 28 20.36 3.34 -3.20
N ALA A 29 19.49 3.00 -2.25
CA ALA A 29 18.24 3.72 -2.06
C ALA A 29 18.64 5.17 -1.79
N ALA A 30 18.42 6.04 -2.77
CA ALA A 30 18.45 7.46 -2.53
C ALA A 30 17.49 7.71 -1.35
N ASP A 31 18.04 8.21 -0.25
CA ASP A 31 17.26 8.79 0.84
C ASP A 31 16.59 10.05 0.27
N LEU A 32 15.49 9.83 -0.45
CA LEU A 32 14.49 10.86 -0.69
C LEU A 32 13.91 11.10 0.70
N GLY A 33 14.54 12.00 1.45
CA GLY A 33 14.17 12.38 2.81
C GLY A 33 12.74 12.91 2.83
N ALA A 34 11.78 11.99 2.80
CA ALA A 34 10.37 12.28 2.82
C ALA A 34 10.07 12.78 4.22
N LYS A 35 9.87 14.09 4.32
CA LYS A 35 9.45 14.73 5.56
C LYS A 35 8.19 14.01 6.05
N GLU A 36 8.18 13.65 7.33
CA GLU A 36 7.00 13.08 7.98
C GLU A 36 5.77 13.95 7.65
N PRO A 37 4.62 13.34 7.28
CA PRO A 37 3.43 14.13 6.98
C PRO A 37 3.01 14.89 8.24
N LYS A 38 2.63 16.15 8.08
CA LYS A 38 2.00 16.89 9.17
C LYS A 38 0.61 16.30 9.41
N ILE A 39 0.33 15.93 10.66
CA ILE A 39 -0.97 15.38 11.08
C ILE A 39 -1.75 16.48 11.80
N ILE A 40 -3.04 16.58 11.48
CA ILE A 40 -3.96 17.54 12.07
C ILE A 40 -5.17 16.82 12.67
N ALA A 41 -5.72 17.36 13.76
CA ALA A 41 -6.96 16.85 14.33
C ALA A 41 -8.12 17.01 13.33
N LEU A 42 -8.94 15.97 13.20
CA LEU A 42 -10.13 16.02 12.36
C LEU A 42 -11.28 16.66 13.15
N GLY A 43 -11.61 17.91 12.84
CA GLY A 43 -12.65 18.64 13.56
C GLY A 43 -13.99 17.91 13.53
N GLY A 44 -14.62 17.75 14.70
CA GLY A 44 -15.90 17.04 14.87
C GLY A 44 -15.77 15.53 15.13
N SER A 45 -14.58 14.95 14.98
CA SER A 45 -14.32 13.53 15.24
C SER A 45 -13.34 13.36 16.40
N THR A 46 -13.81 12.79 17.52
CA THR A 46 -12.95 12.53 18.69
C THR A 46 -11.95 11.42 18.38
N GLY A 47 -10.65 11.71 18.57
CA GLY A 47 -9.59 10.71 18.43
C GLY A 47 -9.22 10.33 16.99
N LEU A 48 -9.80 11.02 16.00
CA LEU A 48 -9.42 10.87 14.59
C LEU A 48 -8.63 12.08 14.13
N GLU A 49 -7.66 11.79 13.27
CA GLU A 49 -6.74 12.76 12.72
C GLU A 49 -6.73 12.61 11.19
N MET A 50 -6.02 13.51 10.51
CA MET A 50 -5.89 13.51 9.06
C MET A 50 -4.50 14.00 8.67
N ILE A 51 -3.96 13.44 7.58
CA ILE A 51 -2.78 13.99 6.92
C ILE A 51 -3.13 15.38 6.37
N GLU A 52 -2.39 16.41 6.79
CA GLU A 52 -2.58 17.76 6.28
C GLU A 52 -2.40 17.80 4.76
N GLY A 53 -3.40 18.34 4.05
CA GLY A 53 -3.43 18.38 2.60
C GLY A 53 -3.99 17.11 1.92
N ALA A 54 -4.35 16.07 2.68
CA ALA A 54 -5.10 14.95 2.12
C ALA A 54 -6.50 15.40 1.64
N GLU A 55 -6.95 14.82 0.53
CA GLU A 55 -8.28 15.12 -0.01
C GLU A 55 -9.40 14.53 0.86
N GLY A 56 -10.61 15.07 0.74
CA GLY A 56 -11.77 14.54 1.43
C GLY A 56 -12.02 15.11 2.83
N LYS A 57 -11.26 16.12 3.28
CA LYS A 57 -11.47 16.74 4.60
C LYS A 57 -12.93 17.16 4.83
N ALA A 58 -13.54 17.84 3.86
CA ALA A 58 -14.94 18.27 3.98
C ALA A 58 -15.92 17.09 4.07
N LEU A 59 -15.67 16.00 3.34
CA LEU A 59 -16.47 14.77 3.42
C LEU A 59 -16.39 14.15 4.82
N LEU A 60 -15.18 14.03 5.36
CA LEU A 60 -14.96 13.45 6.68
C LEU A 60 -15.62 14.29 7.80
N GLN A 61 -15.59 15.61 7.67
CA GLN A 61 -16.20 16.52 8.65
C GLN A 61 -17.72 16.63 8.52
N ALA A 62 -18.27 16.42 7.31
CA ALA A 62 -19.71 16.46 7.08
C ALA A 62 -20.44 15.24 7.68
N ASP A 63 -19.77 14.10 7.78
CA ASP A 63 -20.34 12.89 8.37
C ASP A 63 -19.30 12.19 9.27
N THR A 64 -19.21 12.68 10.51
CA THR A 64 -18.24 12.18 11.49
C THR A 64 -18.60 10.78 11.99
N THR A 65 -19.87 10.38 11.91
CA THR A 65 -20.35 9.04 12.26
C THR A 65 -19.85 8.02 11.25
N MET A 66 -20.04 8.27 9.95
CA MET A 66 -19.52 7.39 8.89
C MET A 66 -18.00 7.38 8.86
N THR A 67 -17.37 8.52 9.13
CA THR A 67 -15.92 8.61 9.25
C THR A 67 -15.38 7.69 10.35
N ALA A 68 -15.97 7.74 11.55
CA ALA A 68 -15.59 6.85 12.65
C ALA A 68 -15.91 5.38 12.34
N ALA A 69 -17.03 5.10 11.69
CA ALA A 69 -17.38 3.75 11.26
C ALA A 69 -16.33 3.20 10.28
N ALA A 70 -15.91 3.99 9.29
CA ALA A 70 -14.90 3.58 8.32
C ALA A 70 -13.53 3.31 8.97
N ALA A 71 -13.11 4.15 9.91
CA ALA A 71 -11.90 3.92 10.70
C ALA A 71 -11.99 2.60 11.49
N ASN A 72 -13.14 2.35 12.13
CA ASN A 72 -13.36 1.13 12.91
C ASN A 72 -13.37 -0.14 12.05
N VAL A 73 -13.85 -0.08 10.81
CA VAL A 73 -13.77 -1.21 9.86
C VAL A 73 -12.31 -1.60 9.59
N CYS A 74 -11.40 -0.61 9.50
CA CYS A 74 -9.96 -0.86 9.37
C CYS A 74 -9.31 -1.39 10.67
N GLY A 75 -9.99 -1.29 11.80
CA GLY A 75 -9.55 -1.82 13.09
C GLY A 75 -8.85 -0.79 13.99
N SER A 76 -8.64 -1.20 15.24
CA SER A 76 -8.04 -0.34 16.27
C SER A 76 -6.62 0.08 15.89
N GLY A 77 -6.41 1.39 15.77
CA GLY A 77 -5.13 1.99 15.39
C GLY A 77 -5.15 2.70 14.04
N TYR A 78 -6.15 2.45 13.19
CA TYR A 78 -6.34 3.21 11.94
C TYR A 78 -7.10 4.52 12.20
N THR A 79 -6.43 5.48 12.84
CA THR A 79 -7.03 6.74 13.30
C THR A 79 -6.64 7.97 12.48
N ILE A 80 -5.69 7.84 11.55
CA ILE A 80 -5.21 8.96 10.71
C ILE A 80 -5.77 8.79 9.30
N SER A 81 -6.68 9.67 8.88
CA SER A 81 -7.18 9.62 7.51
C SER A 81 -6.08 9.99 6.51
N ALA A 82 -5.88 9.13 5.52
CA ALA A 82 -4.99 9.35 4.39
C ALA A 82 -5.70 9.93 3.16
N GLY A 83 -7.03 10.03 3.22
CA GLY A 83 -7.86 10.58 2.15
C GLY A 83 -9.28 10.02 2.18
N ALA A 84 -10.20 10.72 1.56
CA ALA A 84 -11.55 10.24 1.31
C ALA A 84 -12.13 10.84 0.04
N ALA A 85 -13.05 10.13 -0.62
CA ALA A 85 -13.71 10.59 -1.82
C ALA A 85 -15.17 10.14 -1.89
N ARG A 86 -16.05 11.01 -2.38
CA ARG A 86 -17.48 10.72 -2.61
C ARG A 86 -17.71 10.52 -4.11
N TYR A 87 -18.30 9.39 -4.49
CA TYR A 87 -18.62 9.05 -5.88
C TYR A 87 -20.12 9.19 -6.12
N GLY A 88 -20.58 10.44 -6.17
CA GLY A 88 -22.00 10.78 -6.29
C GLY A 88 -22.81 10.25 -5.10
N SER A 89 -23.98 9.67 -5.37
CA SER A 89 -24.82 8.99 -4.37
C SER A 89 -24.58 7.48 -4.30
N ASN A 90 -23.51 6.97 -4.93
CA ASN A 90 -23.29 5.53 -5.07
C ASN A 90 -22.36 4.97 -4.00
N ALA A 91 -21.22 5.63 -3.77
CA ALA A 91 -20.22 5.12 -2.85
C ALA A 91 -19.32 6.22 -2.27
N SER A 92 -18.72 5.90 -1.12
CA SER A 92 -17.72 6.73 -0.45
C SER A 92 -16.47 5.92 -0.14
N LEU A 93 -15.32 6.37 -0.63
CA LEU A 93 -14.00 5.79 -0.32
C LEU A 93 -13.44 6.45 0.94
N TYR A 94 -12.90 5.63 1.84
CA TYR A 94 -12.15 6.07 3.00
C TYR A 94 -10.82 5.33 3.09
N LEU A 95 -9.74 6.09 3.28
CA LEU A 95 -8.38 5.59 3.40
C LEU A 95 -7.82 5.99 4.77
N TRP A 96 -7.22 5.03 5.46
CA TRP A 96 -6.72 5.19 6.81
C TRP A 96 -5.29 4.70 6.92
N TRP A 97 -4.49 5.42 7.70
CA TRP A 97 -3.15 5.05 8.11
C TRP A 97 -3.13 4.80 9.61
N ASN A 98 -2.35 3.80 10.04
CA ASN A 98 -2.21 3.43 11.44
C ASN A 98 -0.97 4.02 12.15
N GLY A 99 -0.31 5.00 11.53
CA GLY A 99 0.90 5.63 12.06
C GLY A 99 2.18 4.79 11.94
N LYS A 100 2.10 3.54 11.45
CA LYS A 100 3.24 2.64 11.32
C LYS A 100 3.77 2.57 9.89
N TYR A 101 5.00 2.08 9.76
CA TYR A 101 5.69 1.89 8.49
C TYR A 101 6.18 0.44 8.32
N SER A 102 6.14 -0.11 7.11
CA SER A 102 6.67 -1.44 6.79
C SER A 102 8.17 -1.47 6.52
N GLY A 103 8.79 -0.29 6.40
CA GLY A 103 10.19 -0.13 6.06
C GLY A 103 10.67 1.29 6.36
N SER A 104 11.89 1.60 5.94
CA SER A 104 12.54 2.88 6.20
C SER A 104 12.05 4.01 5.30
N ASN A 105 11.44 3.68 4.15
CA ASN A 105 10.98 4.71 3.21
C ASN A 105 9.59 5.18 3.61
N LYS A 106 9.54 6.22 4.44
CA LYS A 106 8.30 6.77 5.01
C LYS A 106 7.34 7.38 3.98
N LEU A 107 7.79 7.59 2.76
CA LEU A 107 6.94 8.02 1.66
C LEU A 107 6.03 6.88 1.20
N TYR A 108 6.62 5.70 0.96
CA TYR A 108 5.92 4.57 0.36
C TYR A 108 5.46 3.53 1.38
N ASP A 109 6.21 3.32 2.45
CA ASP A 109 6.05 2.19 3.36
C ASP A 109 4.95 2.41 4.41
N LYS A 110 3.92 3.23 4.15
CA LYS A 110 2.80 3.45 5.07
C LYS A 110 1.85 2.25 5.05
N TYR A 111 1.47 1.74 6.23
CA TYR A 111 0.39 0.76 6.36
C TYR A 111 -0.96 1.42 6.14
N ILE A 112 -1.50 1.28 4.94
CA ILE A 112 -2.80 1.81 4.57
C ILE A 112 -3.86 0.73 4.68
N CYS A 113 -5.05 1.13 5.15
CA CYS A 113 -6.29 0.42 4.98
C CYS A 113 -7.25 1.25 4.12
N GLY A 114 -7.98 0.59 3.23
CA GLY A 114 -9.04 1.20 2.43
C GLY A 114 -10.36 0.47 2.57
N VAL A 115 -11.44 1.24 2.60
CA VAL A 115 -12.82 0.74 2.64
C VAL A 115 -13.67 1.56 1.68
N LEU A 116 -14.51 0.89 0.89
CA LEU A 116 -15.48 1.54 0.01
C LEU A 116 -16.88 1.29 0.55
N PHE A 117 -17.54 2.33 1.06
CA PHE A 117 -18.91 2.26 1.56
C PHE A 117 -19.92 2.34 0.43
N ASN A 118 -21.01 1.59 0.58
CA ASN A 118 -22.15 1.59 -0.30
C ASN A 118 -23.19 2.61 0.20
N ASP A 119 -23.36 3.70 -0.56
CA ASP A 119 -24.26 4.78 -0.18
C ASP A 119 -25.67 4.61 -0.79
N THR A 120 -25.93 3.49 -1.48
CA THR A 120 -27.19 3.28 -2.23
C THR A 120 -28.31 2.64 -1.40
N GLY A 121 -28.01 2.10 -0.21
CA GLY A 121 -28.99 1.38 0.62
C GLY A 121 -29.45 0.04 0.07
N SER A 122 -28.80 -0.51 -0.97
CA SER A 122 -29.09 -1.81 -1.55
C SER A 122 -27.80 -2.54 -1.88
N ALA A 123 -27.79 -3.87 -1.86
CA ALA A 123 -26.59 -4.64 -2.19
C ALA A 123 -26.15 -4.39 -3.64
N ARG A 124 -24.86 -4.07 -3.82
CA ARG A 124 -24.25 -3.78 -5.13
C ARG A 124 -23.02 -4.64 -5.34
N TYR A 125 -22.78 -5.03 -6.59
CA TYR A 125 -21.46 -5.54 -6.96
C TYR A 125 -20.49 -4.35 -6.95
N MET A 126 -19.55 -4.36 -6.02
CA MET A 126 -18.60 -3.28 -5.80
C MET A 126 -17.28 -3.84 -5.31
N GLY A 127 -16.24 -3.02 -5.34
CA GLY A 127 -14.97 -3.41 -4.79
C GLY A 127 -13.98 -2.28 -4.68
N ILE A 128 -12.95 -2.55 -3.88
CA ILE A 128 -11.81 -1.69 -3.71
C ILE A 128 -10.54 -2.49 -3.96
N ARG A 129 -9.56 -1.85 -4.59
CA ARG A 129 -8.21 -2.39 -4.76
C ARG A 129 -7.18 -1.36 -4.35
N LEU A 130 -6.23 -1.76 -3.52
CA LEU A 130 -5.07 -0.98 -3.17
C LEU A 130 -3.85 -1.48 -3.94
N LYS A 131 -3.17 -0.54 -4.60
CA LYS A 131 -1.95 -0.77 -5.36
C LYS A 131 -0.84 0.09 -4.76
N ASP A 132 0.35 -0.46 -4.60
CA ASP A 132 1.54 0.32 -4.27
C ASP A 132 2.27 0.76 -5.55
N ASN A 133 3.37 1.49 -5.39
CA ASN A 133 4.19 1.96 -6.52
C ASN A 133 5.27 0.97 -6.97
N PHE A 134 5.20 -0.29 -6.55
CA PHE A 134 6.21 -1.30 -6.86
C PHE A 134 5.62 -2.34 -7.81
N THR A 135 6.36 -2.66 -8.88
CA THR A 135 5.91 -3.62 -9.91
C THR A 135 5.77 -5.04 -9.38
N ASP A 136 6.49 -5.36 -8.29
CA ASP A 136 6.64 -6.73 -7.80
C ASP A 136 5.71 -7.03 -6.62
N THR A 137 4.94 -6.03 -6.16
CA THR A 137 3.97 -6.23 -5.07
C THR A 137 2.58 -6.49 -5.67
N PRO A 138 1.94 -7.63 -5.34
CA PRO A 138 0.56 -7.87 -5.73
C PRO A 138 -0.38 -6.79 -5.18
N HIS A 139 -1.38 -6.45 -5.97
CA HIS A 139 -2.47 -5.61 -5.49
C HIS A 139 -3.29 -6.38 -4.46
N ALA A 140 -3.79 -5.67 -3.45
CA ALA A 140 -4.75 -6.21 -2.51
C ALA A 140 -6.14 -5.74 -2.93
N GLU A 141 -7.14 -6.61 -2.95
CA GLU A 141 -8.48 -6.26 -3.41
C GLU A 141 -9.57 -7.04 -2.70
N ASP A 142 -10.76 -6.44 -2.68
CA ASP A 142 -11.98 -7.07 -2.24
C ASP A 142 -13.12 -6.64 -3.16
N PHE A 143 -13.67 -7.60 -3.91
CA PHE A 143 -14.74 -7.40 -4.89
C PHE A 143 -15.84 -8.43 -4.67
N GLY A 144 -17.07 -7.95 -4.64
CA GLY A 144 -18.20 -8.81 -4.37
C GLY A 144 -19.50 -8.04 -4.33
N THR A 145 -20.58 -8.73 -3.96
CA THR A 145 -21.88 -8.10 -3.75
C THR A 145 -22.03 -7.75 -2.27
N PHE A 146 -21.97 -6.46 -1.96
CA PHE A 146 -21.99 -5.96 -0.59
C PHE A 146 -23.15 -5.01 -0.34
N SER A 147 -23.82 -5.16 0.81
CA SER A 147 -24.86 -4.24 1.27
C SER A 147 -24.32 -2.95 1.89
N THR A 148 -23.13 -3.03 2.50
CA THR A 148 -22.64 -1.97 3.39
C THR A 148 -21.30 -1.42 2.92
N TYR A 149 -20.30 -2.26 2.73
CA TYR A 149 -18.99 -1.84 2.25
C TYR A 149 -18.21 -3.02 1.62
N ALA A 150 -17.26 -2.69 0.76
CA ALA A 150 -16.15 -3.58 0.36
C ALA A 150 -14.88 -3.22 1.15
N GLY A 151 -14.06 -4.21 1.47
CA GLY A 151 -12.91 -4.10 2.36
C GLY A 151 -13.19 -4.61 3.78
N PRO A 152 -12.28 -4.41 4.74
CA PRO A 152 -11.06 -3.61 4.64
C PRO A 152 -9.98 -4.29 3.79
N VAL A 153 -9.37 -3.52 2.89
CA VAL A 153 -8.20 -3.94 2.13
C VAL A 153 -6.97 -3.26 2.71
N TYR A 154 -5.91 -4.03 2.96
CA TYR A 154 -4.68 -3.53 3.56
C TYR A 154 -3.52 -3.53 2.57
N GLN A 155 -2.72 -2.48 2.59
CA GLN A 155 -1.46 -2.41 1.85
C GLN A 155 -0.35 -1.95 2.78
N LYS A 156 0.73 -2.75 2.85
CA LYS A 156 1.87 -2.45 3.73
C LYS A 156 2.71 -1.28 3.22
N ARG A 157 2.73 -1.13 1.89
CA ARG A 157 3.46 -0.09 1.17
C ARG A 157 2.47 0.85 0.45
N GLY A 158 1.40 1.22 1.15
CA GLY A 158 0.31 1.98 0.53
C GLY A 158 0.61 3.47 0.40
N GLY A 159 1.72 3.95 0.96
CA GLY A 159 2.16 5.33 0.78
C GLY A 159 2.43 5.60 -0.69
N CYS A 160 1.90 6.72 -1.18
CA CYS A 160 1.93 7.07 -2.60
C CYS A 160 1.30 6.10 -3.59
N GLY A 161 0.61 5.07 -3.11
CA GLY A 161 -0.12 4.15 -3.95
C GLY A 161 -1.45 4.71 -4.46
N GLU A 162 -2.22 3.81 -5.05
CA GLU A 162 -3.52 4.08 -5.66
C GLU A 162 -4.61 3.24 -4.99
N ALA A 163 -5.77 3.85 -4.78
CA ALA A 163 -6.99 3.16 -4.38
C ALA A 163 -8.00 3.20 -5.52
N TYR A 164 -8.20 2.05 -6.15
CA TYR A 164 -9.20 1.86 -7.19
C TYR A 164 -10.54 1.48 -6.58
N SER A 165 -11.61 2.16 -6.99
CA SER A 165 -12.98 1.94 -6.54
C SER A 165 -13.88 1.60 -7.71
N TYR A 166 -14.72 0.59 -7.52
CA TYR A 166 -15.62 0.10 -8.56
C TYR A 166 -17.01 -0.21 -8.01
N MET A 167 -18.05 0.06 -8.79
CA MET A 167 -19.41 -0.33 -8.45
C MET A 167 -20.28 -0.48 -9.70
N LYS A 168 -21.14 -1.51 -9.70
CA LYS A 168 -22.22 -1.70 -10.66
C LYS A 168 -23.60 -1.47 -10.05
N SER A 169 -24.48 -0.87 -10.83
CA SER A 169 -25.93 -0.86 -10.61
C SER A 169 -26.60 -1.62 -11.75
N GLY A 170 -27.03 -2.86 -11.48
CA GLY A 170 -27.43 -3.79 -12.53
C GLY A 170 -26.25 -4.10 -13.44
N SER A 171 -26.40 -3.86 -14.74
CA SER A 171 -25.36 -4.03 -15.76
C SER A 171 -24.49 -2.78 -15.97
N ASN A 172 -24.85 -1.63 -15.39
CA ASN A 172 -24.13 -0.37 -15.60
C ASN A 172 -23.05 -0.17 -14.55
N VAL A 173 -21.88 0.30 -14.98
CA VAL A 173 -20.82 0.78 -14.08
C VAL A 173 -21.16 2.20 -13.63
N VAL A 174 -21.26 2.41 -12.32
CA VAL A 174 -21.63 3.69 -11.71
C VAL A 174 -20.52 4.29 -10.86
N VAL A 175 -19.49 3.50 -10.54
CA VAL A 175 -18.22 3.95 -9.97
C VAL A 175 -17.10 3.23 -10.71
N ASP A 176 -16.17 4.00 -11.24
CA ASP A 176 -14.92 3.54 -11.87
C ASP A 176 -13.90 4.68 -11.68
N ASN A 177 -13.19 4.67 -10.56
CA ASN A 177 -12.35 5.80 -10.17
C ASN A 177 -11.10 5.34 -9.42
N THR A 178 -10.01 6.08 -9.62
CA THR A 178 -8.73 5.86 -8.94
C THR A 178 -8.41 7.09 -8.12
N PHE A 179 -8.21 6.88 -6.82
CA PHE A 179 -7.74 7.90 -5.89
C PHE A 179 -6.24 7.70 -5.64
N THR A 180 -5.44 8.75 -5.84
CA THR A 180 -3.99 8.72 -5.56
C THR A 180 -3.72 9.24 -4.16
N MET A 181 -2.90 8.51 -3.39
CA MET A 181 -2.53 8.94 -2.05
C MET A 181 -1.75 10.27 -2.07
N PRO A 182 -1.94 11.15 -1.06
CA PRO A 182 -1.23 12.42 -0.99
C PRO A 182 0.27 12.25 -0.70
N GLY A 183 1.07 13.22 -1.16
CA GLY A 183 2.47 13.40 -0.73
C GLY A 183 3.56 12.96 -1.71
N CYS A 184 3.23 12.66 -2.96
CA CYS A 184 4.11 11.93 -3.90
C CYS A 184 4.83 12.80 -4.93
N ASN A 185 4.89 14.11 -4.69
CA ASN A 185 5.42 15.11 -5.62
C ASN A 185 6.55 15.91 -4.97
#